data_AF-A0A5C0DTX7-F1
#
_entry.id   AF-A0A5C0DTX7-F1
#
_cell.length_a   1.000
_cell.length_b   1.000
_cell.length_c   1.000
_cell.angle_alpha   90.00
_cell.angle_beta   90.00
_cell.angle_gamma   90.00
#
_symmetry.space_group_name_H-M   'P 1'
#
loop_
_entity.id
_entity.type
_entity.pdbx_description
1 polymer ?
#
loop_
_entity_poly.entity_id
_entity_poly.type
_entity_poly.pdbx_seq_one_letter_code
_entity_poly.pdbx_strand_id
1 'polypeptide(L)'
;MNRTRPEGWLAPSLQSRVENIKTWVKKLRQFAPIGAISQELVRFDMQLMTNPDIQGKEYQQGTLAGYETREYLLEKWNRQCAYCGVKDVPFQVEHIHPRAKGGSDSITNLTLSCEKCNTKKGTKDIKDFLKKDPSKLEKILKQAKRPLADAAAVNTTRFALLFVLKATGLPVETGSGGLTKFNRSQQKVEKTHWIDAACVGQSTPILNIKGVKPLLITANGHGTRQSCRTDKHGFPNRHCSRTKFHFGFQTGDIVKSVVKTGKKIGEYIGRIATRAIGSFNISTRNGLVQGISYKTCKTIHQKDGYGYSN
;
A
#
# COMPACT_ATOMS: atom_id res chain seq x y z
N MET A 1 -21.66 19.29 18.99
CA MET A 1 -20.29 19.33 19.54
C MET A 1 -19.30 19.59 18.40
N ASN A 2 -18.99 20.86 18.13
CA ASN A 2 -17.96 21.24 17.17
C ASN A 2 -16.58 21.09 17.84
N ARG A 3 -15.97 19.91 17.75
CA ARG A 3 -14.55 19.78 18.06
C ARG A 3 -13.76 20.41 16.92
N THR A 4 -13.24 21.62 17.14
CA THR A 4 -12.24 22.22 16.26
C THR A 4 -11.04 21.27 16.21
N ARG A 5 -10.67 20.88 14.99
CA ARG A 5 -9.52 20.01 14.76
C ARG A 5 -8.25 20.87 14.89
N PRO A 6 -7.21 20.41 15.59
CA PRO A 6 -5.97 21.16 15.70
C PRO A 6 -5.30 21.34 14.33
N GLU A 7 -4.45 22.34 14.22
CA GLU A 7 -3.62 22.53 13.02
C GLU A 7 -2.77 21.28 12.75
N GLY A 8 -2.68 20.87 11.49
CA GLY A 8 -2.00 19.62 11.10
C GLY A 8 -2.77 18.33 11.42
N TRP A 9 -4.03 18.41 11.85
CA TRP A 9 -4.85 17.22 12.12
C TRP A 9 -5.03 16.35 10.87
N LEU A 10 -4.70 15.08 11.01
CA LEU A 10 -4.97 14.04 10.03
C LEU A 10 -6.08 13.12 10.52
N ALA A 11 -6.93 12.67 9.59
CA ALA A 11 -7.90 11.62 9.89
C ALA A 11 -7.19 10.36 10.44
N PRO A 12 -7.77 9.61 11.39
CA PRO A 12 -7.09 8.47 12.03
C PRO A 12 -6.50 7.44 11.05
N SER A 13 -7.16 7.21 9.91
CA SER A 13 -6.68 6.31 8.86
C SER A 13 -5.42 6.85 8.15
N LEU A 14 -5.33 8.17 7.96
CA LEU A 14 -4.17 8.85 7.37
C LEU A 14 -3.02 8.95 8.37
N GLN A 15 -3.31 9.29 9.63
CA GLN A 15 -2.32 9.31 10.70
C GLN A 15 -1.69 7.93 10.89
N SER A 16 -2.49 6.86 10.84
CA SER A 16 -2.01 5.47 10.92
C SER A 16 -0.94 5.17 9.87
N ARG A 17 -1.07 5.68 8.63
CA ARG A 17 -0.05 5.50 7.59
C ARG A 17 1.28 6.15 7.98
N VAL A 18 1.24 7.38 8.51
CA VAL A 18 2.44 8.10 8.97
C VAL A 18 3.09 7.39 10.16
N GLU A 19 2.30 6.99 11.16
CA GLU A 19 2.80 6.30 12.36
C GLU A 19 3.37 4.90 12.06
N ASN A 20 2.83 4.19 11.08
CA ASN A 20 3.39 2.91 10.65
C ASN A 20 4.80 3.11 10.07
N ILE A 21 5.00 4.11 9.21
CA ILE A 21 6.33 4.41 8.66
C ILE A 21 7.29 4.83 9.78
N LYS A 22 6.87 5.73 10.67
CA LYS A 22 7.66 6.14 11.84
C LYS A 22 8.08 4.95 12.70
N THR A 23 7.16 4.02 12.95
CA THR A 23 7.42 2.79 13.71
C THR A 23 8.50 1.95 13.03
N TRP A 24 8.43 1.78 11.71
CA TRP A 24 9.42 1.02 10.94
C TRP A 24 10.78 1.69 10.89
N VAL A 25 10.84 3.01 10.70
CA VAL A 25 12.09 3.77 10.78
C VAL A 25 12.73 3.59 12.16
N LYS A 26 11.96 3.70 13.24
CA LYS A 26 12.46 3.48 14.60
C LYS A 26 13.01 2.06 14.79
N LYS A 27 12.28 1.04 14.33
CA LYS A 27 12.74 -0.36 14.42
C LYS A 27 14.01 -0.59 13.61
N LEU A 28 14.06 -0.17 12.35
CA LEU A 28 15.21 -0.38 11.48
C LEU A 28 16.47 0.33 12.03
N ARG A 29 16.33 1.53 12.60
CA ARG A 29 17.43 2.23 13.28
C ARG A 29 17.99 1.49 14.51
N GLN A 30 17.22 0.60 15.12
CA GLN A 30 17.72 -0.24 16.22
C GLN A 30 18.49 -1.46 15.71
N PHE A 31 18.23 -1.90 14.47
CA PHE A 31 18.85 -3.09 13.88
C PHE A 31 20.02 -2.76 12.95
N ALA A 32 20.09 -1.53 12.42
CA ALA A 32 21.11 -1.12 11.46
C ALA A 32 21.51 0.36 11.65
N PRO A 33 22.77 0.72 11.34
CA PRO A 33 23.25 2.10 11.39
C PRO A 33 22.72 2.90 10.20
N ILE A 34 21.46 3.31 10.26
CA ILE A 34 20.84 4.15 9.22
C ILE A 34 21.40 5.57 9.32
N GLY A 35 22.15 6.00 8.29
CA GLY A 35 22.81 7.31 8.24
C GLY A 35 22.01 8.42 7.56
N ALA A 36 21.03 8.10 6.71
CA ALA A 36 20.20 9.08 5.99
C ALA A 36 18.85 8.46 5.60
N ILE A 37 17.89 9.31 5.22
CA ILE A 37 16.57 8.91 4.74
C ILE A 37 16.26 9.65 3.44
N SER A 38 15.78 8.93 2.43
CA SER A 38 15.25 9.53 1.20
C SER A 38 13.74 9.28 1.15
N GLN A 39 12.96 10.34 0.98
CA GLN A 39 11.49 10.26 0.85
C GLN A 39 11.05 10.78 -0.51
N GLU A 40 10.20 10.03 -1.22
CA GLU A 40 9.58 10.56 -2.41
C GLU A 40 8.50 11.58 -2.00
N LEU A 41 8.67 12.84 -2.40
CA LEU A 41 7.73 13.91 -2.10
C LEU A 41 6.86 14.18 -3.32
N VAL A 42 5.92 13.27 -3.59
CA VAL A 42 5.03 13.36 -4.75
C VAL A 42 4.03 14.50 -4.59
N ARG A 43 3.74 15.23 -5.68
CA ARG A 43 2.57 16.11 -5.78
C ARG A 43 1.62 15.54 -6.82
N PHE A 44 0.62 14.76 -6.43
CA PHE A 44 -0.46 14.48 -7.37
C PHE A 44 -1.38 15.69 -7.39
N ASP A 45 -1.31 16.56 -8.41
CA ASP A 45 -2.19 17.74 -8.46
C ASP A 45 -3.64 17.34 -8.80
N MET A 46 -4.43 17.01 -7.77
CA MET A 46 -5.80 16.52 -7.99
C MET A 46 -6.75 17.59 -8.52
N GLN A 47 -6.45 18.88 -8.34
CA GLN A 47 -7.29 19.98 -8.82
C GLN A 47 -7.14 20.18 -10.33
N LEU A 48 -5.91 20.17 -10.86
CA LEU A 48 -5.65 20.14 -12.30
C LEU A 48 -6.18 18.86 -12.98
N MET A 49 -6.15 17.72 -12.27
CA MET A 49 -6.70 16.45 -12.75
C MET A 49 -8.23 16.34 -12.70
N THR A 50 -8.93 17.41 -12.30
CA THR A 50 -10.41 17.47 -12.25
C THR A 50 -10.96 18.62 -13.09
N ASN A 51 -10.20 19.72 -13.26
CA ASN A 51 -10.60 20.87 -14.06
C ASN A 51 -9.39 21.49 -14.82
N PRO A 52 -9.23 21.24 -16.13
CA PRO A 52 -8.09 21.70 -16.92
C PRO A 52 -8.07 23.22 -17.22
N ASP A 53 -9.16 23.96 -16.94
CA ASP A 53 -9.31 25.37 -17.34
C ASP A 53 -8.83 26.41 -16.31
N ILE A 54 -8.03 26.01 -15.30
CA ILE A 54 -7.47 26.96 -14.32
C ILE A 54 -6.32 27.76 -14.98
N GLN A 55 -6.68 28.87 -15.64
CA GLN A 55 -5.72 29.87 -16.12
C GLN A 55 -5.26 30.76 -14.97
N GLY A 56 -4.11 30.43 -14.38
CA GLY A 56 -3.30 31.36 -13.58
C GLY A 56 -2.02 31.68 -14.32
N LYS A 57 -1.73 32.96 -14.58
CA LYS A 57 -0.47 33.41 -15.20
C LYS A 57 0.71 33.17 -14.27
N GLU A 58 1.23 31.95 -14.21
CA GLU A 58 2.57 31.60 -13.68
C GLU A 58 2.99 30.13 -13.98
N TYR A 59 2.34 29.46 -14.93
CA TYR A 59 2.63 28.04 -15.23
C TYR A 59 3.81 27.85 -16.20
N GLN A 60 5.04 27.87 -15.67
CA GLN A 60 6.27 27.40 -16.31
C GLN A 60 6.65 25.96 -15.88
N GLN A 61 5.71 25.00 -15.82
CA GLN A 61 6.00 23.60 -15.41
C GLN A 61 5.27 22.52 -16.26
N GLY A 62 5.11 22.74 -17.57
CA GLY A 62 4.25 21.92 -18.46
C GLY A 62 4.67 20.45 -18.71
N THR A 63 5.91 20.04 -18.42
CA THR A 63 6.39 18.66 -18.70
C THR A 63 6.28 17.70 -17.52
N LEU A 64 6.43 18.19 -16.28
CA LEU A 64 6.40 17.36 -15.06
C LEU A 64 4.97 16.96 -14.65
N ALA A 65 3.99 17.85 -14.82
CA ALA A 65 2.59 17.58 -14.46
C ALA A 65 1.93 16.50 -15.35
N GLY A 66 2.23 16.52 -16.66
CA GLY A 66 1.78 15.48 -17.60
C GLY A 66 2.43 14.11 -17.33
N TYR A 67 3.65 14.14 -16.81
CA TYR A 67 4.41 12.95 -16.44
C TYR A 67 3.80 12.24 -15.23
N GLU A 68 3.40 12.98 -14.19
CA GLU A 68 2.71 12.44 -13.01
C GLU A 68 1.34 11.84 -13.36
N THR A 69 0.58 12.50 -14.22
CA THR A 69 -0.73 11.98 -14.69
C THR A 69 -0.58 10.69 -15.48
N ARG A 70 0.43 10.61 -16.35
CA ARG A 70 0.70 9.42 -17.17
C ARG A 70 1.20 8.25 -16.33
N GLU A 71 2.14 8.46 -15.41
CA GLU A 71 2.61 7.40 -14.50
C GLU A 71 1.48 6.95 -13.57
N TYR A 72 0.62 7.88 -13.13
CA TYR A 72 -0.60 7.54 -12.40
C TYR A 72 -1.55 6.65 -13.23
N LEU A 73 -1.81 7.00 -14.50
CA LEU A 73 -2.64 6.18 -15.38
C LEU A 73 -2.00 4.81 -15.65
N LEU A 74 -0.67 4.75 -15.79
CA LEU A 74 0.07 3.48 -15.89
C LEU A 74 -0.18 2.58 -14.69
N GLU A 75 -0.17 3.12 -13.48
CA GLU A 75 -0.48 2.33 -12.28
C GLU A 75 -1.97 1.98 -12.20
N LYS A 76 -2.86 2.96 -12.39
CA LYS A 76 -4.33 2.78 -12.35
C LYS A 76 -4.80 1.70 -13.32
N TRP A 77 -4.20 1.62 -14.49
CA TRP A 77 -4.57 0.70 -15.56
C TRP A 77 -3.64 -0.52 -15.64
N ASN A 78 -2.89 -0.84 -14.58
CA ASN A 78 -2.01 -2.02 -14.50
C ASN A 78 -1.02 -2.15 -15.67
N ARG A 79 -0.57 -1.02 -16.21
CA ARG A 79 0.37 -0.92 -17.35
C ARG A 79 -0.09 -1.74 -18.56
N GLN A 80 -1.40 -1.77 -18.81
CA GLN A 80 -2.01 -2.45 -19.94
C GLN A 80 -3.03 -1.55 -20.64
N CYS A 81 -3.26 -1.83 -21.93
CA CYS A 81 -4.35 -1.19 -22.66
C CYS A 81 -5.69 -1.56 -22.02
N ALA A 82 -6.51 -0.56 -21.71
CA ALA A 82 -7.83 -0.76 -21.11
C ALA A 82 -8.79 -1.57 -22.01
N TYR A 83 -8.57 -1.54 -23.33
CA TYR A 83 -9.43 -2.17 -24.31
C TYR A 83 -9.03 -3.61 -24.64
N CYS A 84 -7.78 -3.83 -25.01
CA CYS A 84 -7.29 -5.14 -25.45
C CYS A 84 -6.41 -5.87 -24.43
N GLY A 85 -5.99 -5.20 -23.35
CA GLY A 85 -5.15 -5.81 -22.30
C GLY A 85 -3.68 -6.01 -22.69
N VAL A 86 -3.25 -5.58 -23.88
CA VAL A 86 -1.84 -5.68 -24.29
C VAL A 86 -0.94 -4.93 -23.30
N LYS A 87 0.24 -5.49 -23.04
CA LYS A 87 1.30 -4.96 -22.17
C LYS A 87 2.54 -4.64 -22.99
N ASP A 88 3.49 -3.93 -22.39
CA ASP A 88 4.84 -3.69 -22.94
C ASP A 88 4.87 -3.04 -24.34
N VAL A 89 3.89 -2.18 -24.60
CA VAL A 89 3.84 -1.31 -25.79
C VAL A 89 3.78 0.15 -25.37
N PRO A 90 4.18 1.10 -26.24
CA PRO A 90 3.91 2.50 -26.02
C PRO A 90 2.40 2.75 -25.88
N PHE A 91 1.97 3.21 -24.71
CA PHE A 91 0.58 3.59 -24.46
C PHE A 91 0.33 5.07 -24.76
N GLN A 92 -0.91 5.40 -25.09
CA GLN A 92 -1.41 6.75 -25.22
C GLN A 92 -2.43 7.02 -24.10
N VAL A 93 -2.45 8.25 -23.62
CA VAL A 93 -3.51 8.73 -22.72
C VAL A 93 -4.73 9.01 -23.60
N GLU A 94 -5.87 8.41 -23.25
CA GLU A 94 -7.05 8.42 -24.11
C GLU A 94 -8.30 8.76 -23.31
N HIS A 95 -9.20 9.53 -23.92
CA HIS A 95 -10.43 9.98 -23.29
C HIS A 95 -11.58 8.99 -23.52
N ILE A 96 -12.09 8.42 -22.43
CA ILE A 96 -13.25 7.52 -22.41
C ILE A 96 -14.44 8.19 -23.11
N HIS A 97 -14.86 9.37 -22.62
CA HIS A 97 -15.72 10.31 -23.34
C HIS A 97 -14.83 11.20 -24.23
N PRO A 98 -14.93 11.13 -25.57
CA PRO A 98 -14.02 11.84 -26.46
C PRO A 98 -14.02 13.36 -26.25
N ARG A 99 -12.84 13.99 -26.30
CA ARG A 99 -12.70 15.46 -26.19
C ARG A 99 -13.56 16.21 -27.21
N ALA A 100 -13.62 15.71 -28.45
CA ALA A 100 -14.47 16.27 -29.52
C ALA A 100 -15.97 16.27 -29.20
N LYS A 101 -16.42 15.51 -28.19
CA LYS A 101 -17.80 15.46 -27.70
C LYS A 101 -17.96 16.08 -26.30
N GLY A 102 -16.99 16.89 -25.85
CA GLY A 102 -16.99 17.53 -24.53
C GLY A 102 -16.39 16.68 -23.41
N GLY A 103 -15.57 15.67 -23.73
CA GLY A 103 -14.77 14.93 -22.76
C GLY A 103 -13.83 15.82 -21.95
N SER A 104 -13.87 15.71 -20.61
CA SER A 104 -12.95 16.42 -19.73
C SER A 104 -11.59 15.72 -19.65
N ASP A 105 -10.54 16.47 -19.32
CA ASP A 105 -9.20 15.92 -19.01
C ASP A 105 -9.12 15.32 -17.59
N SER A 106 -10.28 15.06 -16.97
CA SER A 106 -10.31 14.48 -15.63
C SER A 106 -9.80 13.05 -15.63
N ILE A 107 -9.08 12.63 -14.58
CA ILE A 107 -8.66 11.23 -14.39
C ILE A 107 -9.82 10.23 -14.48
N THR A 108 -11.04 10.64 -14.12
CA THR A 108 -12.22 9.77 -14.22
C THR A 108 -12.69 9.57 -15.65
N ASN A 109 -12.17 10.36 -16.60
CA ASN A 109 -12.40 10.26 -18.02
C ASN A 109 -11.17 9.80 -18.82
N LEU A 110 -10.00 9.64 -18.17
CA LEU A 110 -8.77 9.22 -18.85
C LEU A 110 -8.45 7.74 -18.63
N THR A 111 -7.93 7.11 -19.69
CA THR A 111 -7.46 5.73 -19.70
C THR A 111 -6.16 5.54 -20.48
N LEU A 112 -5.59 4.34 -20.42
CA LEU A 112 -4.48 3.93 -21.28
C LEU A 112 -4.97 3.08 -22.44
N SER A 113 -4.53 3.43 -23.64
CA SER A 113 -4.80 2.67 -24.85
C SER A 113 -3.52 2.44 -25.64
N CYS A 114 -3.42 1.30 -26.34
CA CYS A 114 -2.42 1.15 -27.39
C CYS A 114 -2.89 1.93 -28.63
N GLU A 115 -1.95 2.31 -29.48
CA GLU A 115 -2.23 3.07 -30.72
C GLU A 115 -3.36 2.44 -31.55
N LYS A 116 -3.31 1.13 -31.79
CA LYS A 116 -4.34 0.40 -32.55
C LYS A 116 -5.74 0.58 -31.97
N CYS A 117 -5.88 0.50 -30.64
CA CYS A 117 -7.18 0.67 -29.98
C CYS A 117 -7.61 2.14 -29.97
N ASN A 118 -6.69 3.06 -29.73
CA ASN A 118 -6.98 4.50 -29.72
C ASN A 118 -7.52 4.94 -31.10
N THR A 119 -6.82 4.59 -32.17
CA THR A 119 -7.21 4.90 -33.55
C THR A 119 -8.55 4.25 -33.92
N LYS A 120 -8.77 2.99 -33.50
CA LYS A 120 -10.02 2.27 -33.81
C LYS A 120 -11.25 2.88 -33.11
N LYS A 121 -11.08 3.38 -31.88
CA LYS A 121 -12.13 4.09 -31.16
C LYS A 121 -12.33 5.49 -31.75
N GLY A 122 -11.26 6.24 -31.94
CA GLY A 122 -11.30 7.61 -32.42
C GLY A 122 -12.24 8.46 -31.56
N THR A 123 -13.19 9.12 -32.20
CA THR A 123 -14.20 9.98 -31.55
C THR A 123 -15.52 9.25 -31.21
N LYS A 124 -15.54 7.91 -31.29
CA LYS A 124 -16.72 7.11 -30.91
C LYS A 124 -16.94 7.17 -29.41
N ASP A 125 -18.22 7.14 -29.01
CA ASP A 125 -18.57 6.93 -27.61
C ASP A 125 -18.08 5.55 -27.17
N ILE A 126 -17.60 5.42 -25.92
CA ILE A 126 -17.11 4.14 -25.41
C ILE A 126 -18.19 3.05 -25.42
N LYS A 127 -19.46 3.42 -25.23
CA LYS A 127 -20.59 2.49 -25.29
C LYS A 127 -20.76 1.90 -26.70
N ASP A 128 -20.56 2.72 -27.73
CA ASP A 128 -20.62 2.26 -29.12
C ASP A 128 -19.40 1.40 -29.48
N PHE A 129 -18.22 1.82 -29.02
CA PHE A 129 -16.97 1.10 -29.28
C PHE A 129 -16.96 -0.30 -28.64
N LEU A 130 -17.53 -0.43 -27.45
CA LEU A 130 -17.63 -1.68 -26.69
C LEU A 130 -19.04 -2.31 -26.71
N LYS A 131 -19.87 -1.97 -27.70
CA LYS A 131 -21.24 -2.48 -27.81
C LYS A 131 -21.33 -4.02 -27.76
N LYS A 132 -20.30 -4.71 -28.27
CA LYS A 132 -20.20 -6.18 -28.28
C LYS A 132 -19.61 -6.79 -27.00
N ASP A 133 -19.13 -5.97 -26.06
CA ASP A 133 -18.48 -6.42 -24.82
C ASP A 133 -18.91 -5.53 -23.62
N PRO A 134 -20.17 -5.67 -23.16
CA PRO A 134 -20.71 -4.84 -22.07
C PRO A 134 -20.01 -5.09 -20.73
N SER A 135 -19.50 -6.31 -20.49
CA SER A 135 -18.74 -6.62 -19.28
C SER A 135 -17.46 -5.79 -19.19
N LYS A 136 -16.73 -5.63 -20.31
CA LYS A 136 -15.54 -4.79 -20.36
C LYS A 136 -15.86 -3.31 -20.20
N LEU A 137 -16.94 -2.84 -20.82
CA LEU A 137 -17.43 -1.47 -20.64
C LEU A 137 -17.67 -1.16 -19.16
N GLU A 138 -18.39 -2.03 -18.44
CA GLU A 138 -18.67 -1.85 -17.02
C GLU A 138 -17.37 -1.82 -16.19
N LYS A 139 -16.43 -2.74 -16.47
CA LYS A 139 -15.12 -2.77 -15.80
C LYS A 139 -14.34 -1.47 -16.00
N ILE A 140 -14.27 -0.96 -17.23
CA ILE A 140 -13.56 0.29 -17.55
C ILE A 140 -14.22 1.46 -16.83
N LEU A 141 -15.55 1.59 -16.87
CA LEU A 141 -16.26 2.69 -16.20
C LEU A 141 -16.09 2.63 -14.68
N LYS A 142 -16.13 1.43 -14.08
CA LYS A 142 -15.90 1.23 -12.65
C LYS A 142 -14.47 1.56 -12.25
N GLN A 143 -13.48 1.14 -13.05
CA GLN A 143 -12.07 1.43 -12.81
C GLN A 143 -11.76 2.92 -12.99
N ALA A 144 -12.35 3.57 -13.99
CA ALA A 144 -12.22 5.00 -14.22
C ALA A 144 -12.77 5.83 -13.06
N LYS A 145 -13.93 5.44 -12.49
CA LYS A 145 -14.55 6.09 -11.33
C LYS A 145 -13.95 5.69 -9.98
N ARG A 146 -13.01 4.75 -9.93
CA ARG A 146 -12.40 4.30 -8.67
C ARG A 146 -11.75 5.50 -7.98
N PRO A 147 -12.17 5.87 -6.75
CA PRO A 147 -11.65 7.04 -6.06
C PRO A 147 -10.14 6.98 -5.88
N LEU A 148 -9.50 8.14 -5.94
CA LEU A 148 -8.06 8.37 -5.75
C LEU A 148 -7.63 8.21 -4.29
N ALA A 149 -8.19 7.27 -3.54
CA ALA A 149 -8.04 7.21 -2.09
C ALA A 149 -6.56 7.13 -1.66
N ASP A 150 -5.74 6.35 -2.37
CA ASP A 150 -4.31 6.21 -2.04
C ASP A 150 -3.48 7.42 -2.47
N ALA A 151 -3.70 7.99 -3.65
CA ALA A 151 -3.01 9.20 -4.10
C ALA A 151 -3.39 10.42 -3.25
N ALA A 152 -4.67 10.56 -2.92
CA ALA A 152 -5.18 11.57 -1.99
C ALA A 152 -4.58 11.39 -0.59
N ALA A 153 -4.48 10.15 -0.12
CA ALA A 153 -3.82 9.85 1.15
C ALA A 153 -2.35 10.31 1.13
N VAL A 154 -1.58 9.93 0.10
CA VAL A 154 -0.18 10.34 -0.05
C VAL A 154 -0.04 11.86 -0.10
N ASN A 155 -0.83 12.56 -0.90
CA ASN A 155 -0.82 14.02 -0.95
C ASN A 155 -1.10 14.68 0.40
N THR A 156 -2.05 14.12 1.14
CA THR A 156 -2.46 14.66 2.44
C THR A 156 -1.39 14.40 3.50
N THR A 157 -0.71 13.25 3.44
CA THR A 157 0.26 12.83 4.46
C THR A 157 1.71 13.19 4.14
N ARG A 158 2.04 13.59 2.91
CA ARG A 158 3.45 13.75 2.45
C ARG A 158 4.30 14.67 3.33
N PHE A 159 3.76 15.83 3.73
CA PHE A 159 4.48 16.78 4.56
C PHE A 159 4.49 16.37 6.03
N ALA A 160 3.38 15.82 6.54
CA ALA A 160 3.34 15.25 7.88
C ALA A 160 4.40 14.14 8.04
N LEU A 161 4.54 13.27 7.03
CA LEU A 161 5.59 12.26 6.98
C LEU A 161 6.98 12.92 6.93
N LEU A 162 7.20 13.91 6.07
CA LEU A 162 8.49 14.60 5.97
C LEU A 162 8.91 15.20 7.32
N PHE A 163 8.00 15.86 8.03
CA PHE A 163 8.30 16.42 9.35
C PHE A 163 8.60 15.34 10.38
N VAL A 164 7.86 14.23 10.35
CA VAL A 164 8.12 13.07 11.21
C VAL A 164 9.50 12.45 10.93
N LEU A 165 9.91 12.36 9.67
CA LEU A 165 11.23 11.84 9.30
C LEU A 165 12.35 12.82 9.68
N LYS A 166 12.16 14.13 9.47
CA LYS A 166 13.13 15.16 9.90
C LYS A 166 13.31 15.17 11.43
N ALA A 167 12.25 14.93 12.20
CA ALA A 167 12.31 14.83 13.65
C ALA A 167 13.15 13.63 14.16
N THR A 168 13.60 12.72 13.29
CA THR A 168 14.51 11.63 13.67
C THR A 168 15.94 12.08 13.95
N GLY A 169 16.31 13.30 13.49
CA GLY A 169 17.66 13.84 13.53
C GLY A 169 18.57 13.38 12.39
N LEU A 170 18.10 12.50 11.50
CA LEU A 170 18.86 12.06 10.33
C LEU A 170 18.77 13.08 9.19
N PRO A 171 19.80 13.19 8.33
CA PRO A 171 19.67 13.83 7.03
C PRO A 171 18.49 13.24 6.25
N VAL A 172 17.55 14.10 5.83
CA VAL A 172 16.39 13.69 5.02
C VAL A 172 16.42 14.44 3.69
N GLU A 173 16.55 13.71 2.59
CA GLU A 173 16.40 14.25 1.24
C GLU A 173 15.03 13.90 0.65
N THR A 174 14.60 14.69 -0.33
CA THR A 174 13.34 14.47 -1.05
C THR A 174 13.59 14.16 -2.52
N GLY A 175 12.94 13.12 -3.03
CA GLY A 175 12.99 12.72 -4.44
C GLY A 175 11.68 12.96 -5.17
N SER A 176 11.72 12.80 -6.50
CA SER A 176 10.54 12.79 -7.38
C SER A 176 10.43 11.46 -8.12
N GLY A 177 9.24 11.08 -8.56
CA GLY A 177 9.06 9.86 -9.35
C GLY A 177 9.85 9.84 -10.67
N GLY A 178 10.15 11.02 -11.23
CA GLY A 178 11.06 11.18 -12.36
C GLY A 178 12.49 10.78 -12.01
N LEU A 179 13.01 11.26 -10.86
CA LEU A 179 14.34 10.90 -10.35
C LEU A 179 14.41 9.41 -10.00
N THR A 180 13.39 8.86 -9.34
CA THR A 180 13.29 7.43 -9.01
C THR A 180 13.44 6.56 -10.25
N LYS A 181 12.71 6.89 -11.32
CA LYS A 181 12.80 6.17 -12.59
C LYS A 181 14.15 6.34 -13.25
N PHE A 182 14.70 7.55 -13.26
CA PHE A 182 16.03 7.83 -13.83
C PHE A 182 17.09 6.95 -13.17
N ASN A 183 17.18 6.97 -11.83
CA ASN A 183 18.12 6.17 -11.05
C ASN A 183 17.97 4.66 -11.34
N ARG A 184 16.71 4.18 -11.35
CA ARG A 184 16.41 2.78 -11.69
C ARG A 184 16.86 2.39 -13.10
N SER A 185 16.57 3.23 -14.09
CA SER A 185 16.91 3.00 -15.49
C SER A 185 18.42 3.01 -15.75
N GLN A 186 19.17 3.93 -15.12
CA GLN A 186 20.63 3.99 -15.21
C GLN A 186 21.28 2.69 -14.70
N GLN A 187 20.72 2.10 -13.63
CA GLN A 187 21.23 0.87 -13.04
C GLN A 187 20.67 -0.42 -13.67
N LYS A 188 19.75 -0.30 -14.65
CA LYS A 188 19.08 -1.42 -15.33
C LYS A 188 18.38 -2.39 -14.37
N VAL A 189 17.80 -1.89 -13.28
CA VAL A 189 17.07 -2.73 -12.30
C VAL A 189 15.56 -2.73 -12.56
N GLU A 190 14.92 -3.86 -12.32
CA GLU A 190 13.49 -4.06 -12.60
C GLU A 190 12.60 -3.23 -11.66
N LYS A 191 11.40 -2.86 -12.14
CA LYS A 191 10.44 -2.10 -11.33
C LYS A 191 9.80 -3.02 -10.30
N THR A 192 10.06 -2.77 -9.02
CA THR A 192 9.29 -3.30 -7.89
C THR A 192 9.16 -2.22 -6.82
N HIS A 193 8.16 -2.31 -5.93
CA HIS A 193 7.95 -1.28 -4.91
C HIS A 193 9.16 -1.04 -3.99
N TRP A 194 9.90 -2.09 -3.62
CA TRP A 194 11.05 -1.95 -2.74
C TRP A 194 12.30 -1.43 -3.47
N ILE A 195 12.43 -1.74 -4.78
CA ILE A 195 13.50 -1.17 -5.63
C ILE A 195 13.22 0.31 -5.89
N ASP A 196 11.98 0.68 -6.20
CA ASP A 196 11.61 2.09 -6.38
C ASP A 196 11.93 2.88 -5.09
N ALA A 197 11.64 2.33 -3.90
CA ALA A 197 12.00 2.96 -2.63
C ALA A 197 13.52 3.15 -2.43
N ALA A 198 14.36 2.25 -2.97
CA ALA A 198 15.82 2.38 -2.92
C ALA A 198 16.37 3.41 -3.92
N CYS A 199 15.59 3.77 -4.95
CA CYS A 199 16.00 4.65 -6.04
C CYS A 199 15.56 6.12 -5.89
N VAL A 200 14.92 6.51 -4.78
CA VAL A 200 14.25 7.81 -4.64
C VAL A 200 15.19 9.03 -4.67
N GLY A 201 16.36 8.92 -4.04
CA GLY A 201 17.20 10.06 -3.68
C GLY A 201 18.19 10.48 -4.76
N GLN A 202 18.72 11.71 -4.67
CA GLN A 202 19.90 12.06 -5.48
C GLN A 202 21.13 11.30 -5.01
N SER A 203 21.15 10.95 -3.72
CA SER A 203 22.24 10.18 -3.12
C SER A 203 22.17 8.67 -3.39
N THR A 204 21.24 8.19 -4.23
CA THR A 204 21.08 6.76 -4.53
C THR A 204 22.39 6.14 -5.02
N PRO A 205 22.97 5.17 -4.28
CA PRO A 205 24.20 4.51 -4.68
C PRO A 205 23.93 3.45 -5.74
N ILE A 206 25.00 2.83 -6.26
CA ILE A 206 24.89 1.58 -7.02
C ILE A 206 24.34 0.50 -6.08
N LEU A 207 23.16 -0.01 -6.40
CA LEU A 207 22.43 -0.94 -5.55
C LEU A 207 22.95 -2.37 -5.72
N ASN A 208 23.40 -2.98 -4.63
CA ASN A 208 23.65 -4.42 -4.60
C ASN A 208 22.37 -5.18 -4.21
N ILE A 209 21.62 -5.62 -5.23
CA ILE A 209 20.32 -6.30 -5.05
C ILE A 209 20.39 -7.82 -5.20
N LYS A 210 21.56 -8.38 -5.51
CA LYS A 210 21.69 -9.81 -5.81
C LYS A 210 21.42 -10.65 -4.57
N GLY A 211 20.45 -11.55 -4.65
CA GLY A 211 20.08 -12.46 -3.56
C GLY A 211 19.21 -11.81 -2.46
N VAL A 212 18.81 -10.55 -2.61
CA VAL A 212 17.90 -9.89 -1.68
C VAL A 212 16.51 -10.54 -1.78
N LYS A 213 16.01 -11.03 -0.65
CA LYS A 213 14.63 -11.52 -0.51
C LYS A 213 13.88 -10.56 0.41
N PRO A 214 12.88 -9.81 -0.10
CA PRO A 214 12.16 -8.85 0.72
C PRO A 214 11.32 -9.57 1.78
N LEU A 215 11.39 -9.08 3.01
CA LEU A 215 10.47 -9.51 4.07
C LEU A 215 9.13 -8.79 3.87
N LEU A 216 8.08 -9.56 3.58
CA LEU A 216 6.73 -9.03 3.42
C LEU A 216 6.11 -8.80 4.80
N ILE A 217 5.69 -7.56 5.03
CA ILE A 217 5.15 -7.11 6.31
C ILE A 217 3.73 -6.58 6.11
N THR A 218 2.78 -7.15 6.84
CA THR A 218 1.37 -6.71 6.81
C THR A 218 0.99 -6.11 8.16
N ALA A 219 0.44 -4.90 8.17
CA ALA A 219 -0.11 -4.31 9.39
C ALA A 219 -1.43 -5.01 9.77
N ASN A 220 -1.42 -5.78 10.84
CA ASN A 220 -2.56 -6.56 11.34
C ASN A 220 -3.24 -5.89 12.55
N GLY A 221 -2.59 -4.88 13.14
CA GLY A 221 -3.07 -4.15 14.31
C GLY A 221 -2.98 -4.93 15.62
N HIS A 222 -3.34 -4.28 16.72
CA HIS A 222 -3.21 -4.84 18.07
C HIS A 222 -4.43 -5.63 18.57
N GLY A 223 -5.38 -5.92 17.68
CA GLY A 223 -6.67 -6.56 17.99
C GLY A 223 -7.82 -5.57 18.10
N THR A 224 -9.01 -6.09 18.38
CA THR A 224 -10.23 -5.28 18.53
C THR A 224 -10.44 -4.86 19.99
N ARG A 225 -11.02 -3.66 20.19
CA ARG A 225 -11.52 -3.20 21.50
C ARG A 225 -12.96 -3.62 21.77
N GLN A 226 -13.59 -4.32 20.81
CA GLN A 226 -14.96 -4.80 20.95
C GLN A 226 -15.04 -5.87 22.05
N SER A 227 -15.79 -5.58 23.11
CA SER A 227 -15.94 -6.45 24.29
C SER A 227 -16.89 -7.63 24.06
N CYS A 228 -17.67 -7.60 22.99
CA CYS A 228 -18.55 -8.68 22.58
C CYS A 228 -18.51 -8.85 21.06
N ARG A 229 -18.83 -10.04 20.58
CA ARG A 229 -19.22 -10.26 19.19
C ARG A 229 -20.71 -10.03 19.08
N THR A 230 -21.13 -9.51 17.93
CA THR A 230 -22.52 -9.26 17.60
C THR A 230 -23.00 -10.25 16.55
N ASP A 231 -24.29 -10.53 16.53
CA ASP A 231 -24.93 -11.20 15.41
C ASP A 231 -25.01 -10.28 14.17
N LYS A 232 -25.66 -10.76 13.10
CA LYS A 232 -25.87 -9.99 11.85
C LYS A 232 -26.74 -8.73 12.05
N HIS A 233 -27.47 -8.62 13.15
CA HIS A 233 -28.34 -7.51 13.49
C HIS A 233 -27.69 -6.52 14.48
N GLY A 234 -26.49 -6.82 14.97
CA GLY A 234 -25.77 -5.97 15.92
C GLY A 234 -26.01 -6.31 17.39
N PHE A 235 -26.76 -7.36 17.71
CA PHE A 235 -27.01 -7.77 19.10
C PHE A 235 -25.85 -8.59 19.66
N PRO A 236 -25.38 -8.34 20.91
CA PRO A 236 -24.31 -9.12 21.53
C PRO A 236 -24.66 -10.61 21.63
N ASN A 237 -23.80 -11.48 21.09
CA ASN A 237 -23.98 -12.94 21.15
C ASN A 237 -22.88 -13.68 21.93
N ARG A 238 -21.71 -13.05 22.09
CA ARG A 238 -20.56 -13.67 22.77
C ARG A 238 -19.67 -12.62 23.38
N HIS A 239 -19.39 -12.71 24.68
CA HIS A 239 -18.42 -11.84 25.33
C HIS A 239 -16.98 -12.27 25.02
N CYS A 240 -16.12 -11.30 24.74
CA CYS A 240 -14.69 -11.52 24.59
C CYS A 240 -14.01 -11.36 25.96
N SER A 241 -13.13 -12.31 26.31
CA SER A 241 -12.34 -12.22 27.52
C SER A 241 -11.52 -10.92 27.56
N ARG A 242 -11.52 -10.25 28.72
CA ARG A 242 -10.66 -9.09 28.98
C ARG A 242 -9.20 -9.50 29.25
N THR A 243 -8.99 -10.76 29.62
CA THR A 243 -7.65 -11.32 29.89
C THR A 243 -6.94 -11.56 28.57
N LYS A 244 -5.91 -10.76 28.29
CA LYS A 244 -5.10 -10.86 27.08
C LYS A 244 -3.99 -11.91 27.17
N PHE A 245 -3.43 -12.08 28.37
CA PHE A 245 -2.29 -12.95 28.61
C PHE A 245 -2.73 -14.24 29.31
N HIS A 246 -2.27 -15.37 28.80
CA HIS A 246 -2.45 -16.68 29.40
C HIS A 246 -1.08 -17.34 29.51
N PHE A 247 -0.68 -17.70 30.73
CA PHE A 247 0.60 -18.35 31.02
C PHE A 247 1.83 -17.59 30.48
N GLY A 248 1.78 -16.24 30.50
CA GLY A 248 2.86 -15.39 29.98
C GLY A 248 2.85 -15.15 28.47
N PHE A 249 1.86 -15.71 27.75
CA PHE A 249 1.72 -15.58 26.30
C PHE A 249 0.45 -14.83 25.92
N GLN A 250 0.43 -14.19 24.75
CA GLN A 250 -0.75 -13.58 24.16
C GLN A 250 -1.02 -14.13 22.75
N THR A 251 -2.30 -14.20 22.36
CA THR A 251 -2.69 -14.51 20.97
C THR A 251 -2.05 -13.53 19.99
N GLY A 252 -1.27 -14.08 19.06
CA GLY A 252 -0.53 -13.33 18.04
C GLY A 252 0.98 -13.36 18.22
N ASP A 253 1.49 -13.80 19.37
CA ASP A 253 2.92 -14.07 19.59
C ASP A 253 3.41 -15.17 18.66
N ILE A 254 4.69 -15.13 18.29
CA ILE A 254 5.38 -16.19 17.55
C ILE A 254 6.19 -16.99 18.56
N VAL A 255 5.97 -18.30 18.59
CA VAL A 255 6.69 -19.21 19.49
C VAL A 255 7.35 -20.33 18.71
N LYS A 256 8.40 -20.89 19.31
CA LYS A 256 8.91 -22.21 18.99
C LYS A 256 8.43 -23.17 20.07
N SER A 257 7.77 -24.25 19.68
CA SER A 257 7.38 -25.32 20.58
C SER A 257 8.08 -26.61 20.22
N VAL A 258 8.70 -27.26 21.20
CA VAL A 258 9.35 -28.58 21.04
C VAL A 258 8.60 -29.59 21.89
N VAL A 259 7.83 -30.46 21.23
CA VAL A 259 7.03 -31.49 21.90
C VAL A 259 7.78 -32.82 21.83
N LYS A 260 8.17 -33.34 22.99
CA LYS A 260 8.99 -34.57 23.11
C LYS A 260 8.19 -35.85 23.31
N THR A 261 6.92 -35.75 23.72
CA THR A 261 6.08 -36.90 24.07
C THR A 261 4.65 -36.75 23.56
N GLY A 262 3.94 -37.87 23.40
CA GLY A 262 2.52 -37.92 23.01
C GLY A 262 2.28 -37.96 21.48
N LYS A 263 1.04 -37.68 21.07
CA LYS A 263 0.61 -37.81 19.65
C LYS A 263 1.13 -36.71 18.72
N LYS A 264 1.64 -35.60 19.26
CA LYS A 264 2.06 -34.40 18.51
C LYS A 264 3.56 -34.14 18.69
N ILE A 265 4.36 -35.20 18.67
CA ILE A 265 5.83 -35.07 18.76
C ILE A 265 6.31 -34.30 17.54
N GLY A 266 7.17 -33.31 17.79
CA GLY A 266 7.72 -32.48 16.74
C GLY A 266 8.13 -31.09 17.20
N GLU A 267 8.74 -30.36 16.27
CA GLU A 267 9.05 -28.95 16.42
C GLU A 267 8.09 -28.10 15.59
N TYR A 268 7.51 -27.08 16.23
CA TYR A 268 6.54 -26.19 15.62
C TYR A 268 6.97 -24.75 15.82
N ILE A 269 7.01 -23.98 14.73
CA ILE A 269 7.25 -22.55 14.76
C ILE A 269 6.07 -21.86 14.10
N GLY A 270 5.46 -20.90 14.81
CA GLY A 270 4.31 -20.21 14.28
C GLY A 270 3.65 -19.26 15.26
N ARG A 271 2.62 -18.56 14.76
CA ARG A 271 1.79 -17.69 15.60
C ARG A 271 0.85 -18.50 16.45
N ILE A 272 0.69 -18.10 17.71
CA ILE A 272 -0.20 -18.80 18.63
C ILE A 272 -1.57 -18.13 18.75
N ALA A 273 -2.60 -18.96 18.92
CA ALA A 273 -3.84 -18.58 19.57
C ALA A 273 -3.86 -19.20 20.97
N THR A 274 -3.83 -18.34 21.98
CA THR A 274 -3.80 -18.72 23.39
C THR A 274 -5.18 -19.14 23.87
N ARG A 275 -5.23 -20.09 24.80
CA ARG A 275 -6.47 -20.48 25.50
C ARG A 275 -6.24 -20.45 27.01
N ALA A 276 -7.27 -20.09 27.77
CA ALA A 276 -7.22 -20.07 29.23
C ALA A 276 -6.84 -21.42 29.86
N ILE A 277 -7.14 -22.52 29.17
CA ILE A 277 -6.78 -23.89 29.58
C ILE A 277 -5.29 -24.26 29.35
N GLY A 278 -4.48 -23.37 28.77
CA GLY A 278 -3.05 -23.62 28.52
C GLY A 278 -2.74 -24.51 27.32
N SER A 279 -3.76 -24.82 26.51
CA SER A 279 -3.65 -25.61 25.28
C SER A 279 -3.79 -24.68 24.08
N PHE A 280 -2.68 -24.36 23.43
CA PHE A 280 -2.57 -23.35 22.36
C PHE A 280 -2.71 -23.96 20.98
N ASN A 281 -3.19 -23.16 20.03
CA ASN A 281 -3.12 -23.52 18.61
C ASN A 281 -1.96 -22.77 17.97
N ILE A 282 -1.12 -23.45 17.20
CA ILE A 282 0.02 -22.87 16.50
C ILE A 282 -0.26 -22.89 15.00
N SER A 283 -0.34 -21.71 14.38
CA SER A 283 -0.41 -21.54 12.94
C SER A 283 0.99 -21.62 12.35
N THR A 284 1.35 -22.79 11.82
CA THR A 284 2.66 -23.06 11.18
C THR A 284 2.57 -22.86 9.67
N ARG A 285 3.71 -22.93 8.98
CA ARG A 285 3.76 -22.92 7.50
C ARG A 285 3.01 -24.10 6.87
N ASN A 286 2.96 -25.25 7.55
CA ASN A 286 2.35 -26.48 7.05
C ASN A 286 0.89 -26.64 7.50
N GLY A 287 0.32 -25.63 8.17
CA GLY A 287 -1.05 -25.64 8.66
C GLY A 287 -1.19 -25.41 10.16
N LEU A 288 -2.42 -25.57 10.64
CA LEU A 288 -2.78 -25.31 12.02
C LEU A 288 -2.56 -26.56 12.89
N VAL A 289 -1.67 -26.45 13.87
CA VAL A 289 -1.46 -27.49 14.88
C VAL A 289 -2.21 -27.08 16.14
N GLN A 290 -3.28 -27.81 16.46
CA GLN A 290 -4.13 -27.48 17.60
C GLN A 290 -3.63 -28.12 18.89
N GLY A 291 -3.97 -27.53 20.03
CA GLY A 291 -3.82 -28.13 21.35
C GLY A 291 -2.39 -28.54 21.76
N ILE A 292 -1.45 -27.61 21.63
CA ILE A 292 -0.06 -27.72 22.11
C ILE A 292 0.03 -27.07 23.50
N SER A 293 0.70 -27.73 24.44
CA SER A 293 0.84 -27.22 25.81
C SER A 293 1.70 -25.95 25.85
N TYR A 294 1.28 -24.94 26.62
CA TYR A 294 2.08 -23.72 26.82
C TYR A 294 3.47 -24.03 27.41
N LYS A 295 3.61 -25.12 28.16
CA LYS A 295 4.87 -25.53 28.81
C LYS A 295 5.97 -25.88 27.81
N THR A 296 5.60 -26.28 26.59
CA THR A 296 6.57 -26.61 25.54
C THR A 296 6.90 -25.40 24.65
N CYS A 297 6.23 -24.27 24.85
CA CYS A 297 6.41 -23.05 24.05
C CYS A 297 7.51 -22.15 24.61
N LYS A 298 8.33 -21.60 23.72
CA LYS A 298 9.27 -20.51 23.99
C LYS A 298 9.01 -19.36 23.02
N THR A 299 8.86 -18.15 23.55
CA THR A 299 8.64 -16.95 22.74
C THR A 299 9.84 -16.67 21.84
N ILE A 300 9.59 -16.50 20.54
CA ILE A 300 10.56 -15.99 19.57
C ILE A 300 10.32 -14.49 19.37
N HIS A 301 9.06 -14.09 19.18
CA HIS A 301 8.68 -12.71 18.91
C HIS A 301 7.34 -12.40 19.57
N GLN A 302 7.27 -11.28 20.29
CA GLN A 302 6.03 -10.82 20.90
C GLN A 302 5.14 -10.15 19.86
N LYS A 303 3.82 -10.22 20.04
CA LYS A 303 2.85 -9.56 19.17
C LYS A 303 3.13 -8.05 19.12
N ASP A 304 3.44 -7.55 17.93
CA ASP A 304 3.78 -6.14 17.71
C ASP A 304 2.87 -5.44 16.68
N GLY A 305 1.76 -6.08 16.33
CA GLY A 305 0.77 -5.53 15.40
C GLY A 305 1.07 -5.82 13.92
N TYR A 306 2.14 -6.56 13.61
CA TYR A 306 2.50 -6.91 12.25
C TYR A 306 2.45 -8.42 11.99
N GLY A 307 2.23 -8.78 10.73
CA GLY A 307 2.43 -10.11 10.17
C GLY A 307 3.66 -10.12 9.29
N TYR A 308 4.34 -11.26 9.28
CA TYR A 308 5.62 -11.46 8.62
C TYR A 308 5.53 -12.69 7.72
N SER A 309 5.93 -12.53 6.47
CA SER A 309 6.03 -13.60 5.49
C SER A 309 7.26 -13.37 4.60
N ASN A 310 7.83 -14.45 4.09
CA ASN A 310 8.89 -14.43 3.09
C ASN A 310 8.32 -14.78 1.72
#